data_AF-A0A225D997-F1
#
_entry.id   AF-A0A225D997-F1
#
_cell.length_a   1.000
_cell.length_b   1.000
_cell.length_c   1.000
_cell.angle_alpha   90.00
_cell.angle_beta   90.00
_cell.angle_gamma   90.00
#
_symmetry.space_group_name_H-M   'P 1'
#
loop_
_entity.id
_entity.type
_entity.pdbx_description
1 polymer ?
#
loop_
_entity_poly.entity_id
_entity_poly.type
_entity_poly.pdbx_seq_one_letter_code
_entity_poly.pdbx_strand_id
1 'polypeptide(L)'
;MSLDRQLVDSIKANFARKSSAQLWLIAHPNNHEDWSPEAVVAAGEVLDDRADGYAHEPAVPQGDDPPPPSPYDAIGTLALFAGLGFIGLGLGVIVIPGRRSAVDDPVARDQPVSFGSQIAWLAVRTSDTANVATTLDLRRAREAAWKEGIAAAYQSSVFVSPPVGEWTLVVGAALFPPTQVGAFVKPLLELLSRRFGEAQYFCTHQSAGLHVWAKARGGQLVRGYGWLDNQDRARWDEGPPTKQERYVGLRFADGKAPTIEGGGDGQPTALDESCVSQLACLWSIDPTALSEEFKEPVMGLSGQITWGMNRIAP
;
A
#
# COMPACT_ATOMS: atom_id res chain seq x y z
N MET A 1 31.22 1.07 -19.65
CA MET A 1 30.42 1.15 -20.89
C MET A 1 29.94 2.59 -21.01
N SER A 2 30.13 3.24 -22.16
CA SER A 2 29.59 4.58 -22.39
C SER A 2 28.09 4.48 -22.67
N LEU A 3 27.26 5.19 -21.91
CA LEU A 3 25.81 5.26 -22.13
C LEU A 3 25.49 5.83 -23.51
N ASP A 4 24.56 5.22 -24.23
CA ASP A 4 24.08 5.76 -25.51
C ASP A 4 23.11 6.91 -25.26
N ARG A 5 23.57 8.14 -25.48
CA ARG A 5 22.79 9.36 -25.24
C ARG A 5 21.53 9.42 -26.12
N GLN A 6 21.60 8.93 -27.35
CA GLN A 6 20.46 8.96 -28.27
C GLN A 6 19.35 8.00 -27.80
N LEU A 7 19.75 6.87 -27.19
CA LEU A 7 18.82 5.91 -26.60
C LEU A 7 18.16 6.48 -25.32
N VAL A 8 18.93 7.14 -24.46
CA VAL A 8 18.40 7.81 -23.25
C VAL A 8 17.33 8.84 -23.62
N ASP A 9 17.61 9.73 -24.57
CA ASP A 9 16.65 10.78 -24.96
C ASP A 9 15.36 10.18 -25.57
N SER A 10 15.47 9.06 -26.29
CA SER A 10 14.32 8.33 -26.84
C SER A 10 13.47 7.69 -25.73
N ILE A 11 14.10 7.14 -24.68
CA ILE A 11 13.41 6.56 -23.52
C ILE A 11 12.74 7.67 -22.70
N LYS A 12 13.42 8.81 -22.48
CA LYS A 12 12.85 9.97 -21.77
C LYS A 12 11.54 10.44 -22.39
N ALA A 13 11.46 10.53 -23.72
CA ALA A 13 10.24 10.92 -24.42
C ALA A 13 9.07 9.96 -24.16
N ASN A 14 9.36 8.66 -23.95
CA ASN A 14 8.36 7.68 -23.56
C ASN A 14 7.96 7.86 -22.08
N PHE A 15 8.96 7.98 -21.20
CA PHE A 15 8.81 8.08 -19.75
C PHE A 15 8.14 9.37 -19.28
N ALA A 16 8.17 10.44 -20.08
CA ALA A 16 7.41 11.66 -19.83
C ALA A 16 5.89 11.39 -19.65
N ARG A 17 5.37 10.27 -20.19
CA ARG A 17 3.97 9.84 -20.08
C ARG A 17 3.67 8.92 -18.89
N LYS A 18 4.69 8.49 -18.14
CA LYS A 18 4.55 7.68 -16.91
C LYS A 18 4.40 8.56 -15.67
N SER A 19 3.72 8.05 -14.65
CA SER A 19 3.59 8.76 -13.36
C SER A 19 4.94 8.91 -12.66
N SER A 20 5.06 9.90 -11.78
CA SER A 20 6.30 10.11 -11.01
C SER A 20 6.60 8.91 -10.11
N ALA A 21 5.56 8.27 -9.57
CA ALA A 21 5.70 7.04 -8.78
C ALA A 21 6.33 5.87 -9.57
N GLN A 22 5.91 5.67 -10.83
CA GLN A 22 6.51 4.65 -11.70
C GLN A 22 7.97 4.96 -12.04
N LEU A 23 8.31 6.23 -12.25
CA LEU A 23 9.68 6.62 -12.57
C LEU A 23 10.61 6.47 -11.36
N TRP A 24 10.11 6.68 -10.13
CA TRP A 24 10.87 6.40 -8.91
C TRP A 24 11.20 4.91 -8.75
N LEU A 25 10.31 4.02 -9.21
CA LEU A 25 10.59 2.57 -9.27
C LEU A 25 11.69 2.26 -10.29
N ILE A 26 11.65 2.89 -11.47
CA ILE A 26 12.63 2.63 -12.55
C ILE A 26 14.01 3.24 -12.24
N ALA A 27 14.05 4.42 -11.64
CA ALA A 27 15.30 5.14 -11.32
C ALA A 27 16.06 4.56 -10.12
N HIS A 28 15.56 3.49 -9.49
CA HIS A 28 16.19 2.90 -8.31
C HIS A 28 17.55 2.27 -8.66
N PRO A 29 18.61 2.54 -7.85
CA PRO A 29 19.98 2.08 -8.14
C PRO A 29 20.18 0.57 -8.08
N ASN A 30 19.19 -0.20 -7.62
CA ASN A 30 19.24 -1.67 -7.58
C ASN A 30 18.37 -2.33 -8.67
N ASN A 31 17.77 -1.57 -9.58
CA ASN A 31 16.85 -2.11 -10.59
C ASN A 31 17.51 -2.49 -11.93
N HIS A 32 18.84 -2.71 -11.91
CA HIS A 32 19.64 -3.04 -13.09
C HIS A 32 19.36 -4.42 -13.70
N GLU A 33 18.63 -5.29 -13.00
CA GLU A 33 18.19 -6.60 -13.53
C GLU A 33 16.93 -6.49 -14.39
N ASP A 34 16.05 -5.53 -14.09
CA ASP A 34 14.77 -5.34 -14.77
C ASP A 34 14.80 -4.18 -15.81
N TRP A 35 15.75 -3.26 -15.67
CA TRP A 35 15.85 -2.05 -16.50
C TRP A 35 17.28 -1.77 -16.96
N SER A 36 17.42 -1.36 -18.22
CA SER A 36 18.74 -1.01 -18.76
C SER A 36 19.32 0.23 -18.05
N PRO A 37 20.66 0.38 -17.99
CA PRO A 37 21.29 1.58 -17.42
C PRO A 37 20.77 2.88 -18.04
N GLU A 38 20.46 2.88 -19.34
CA GLU A 38 19.87 4.01 -20.06
C GLU A 38 18.44 4.33 -19.60
N ALA A 39 17.65 3.32 -19.23
CA ALA A 39 16.29 3.51 -18.71
C ALA A 39 16.29 4.06 -17.28
N VAL A 40 17.21 3.58 -16.42
CA VAL A 40 17.40 4.11 -15.06
C VAL A 40 17.78 5.59 -15.11
N VAL A 41 18.73 5.95 -15.98
CA VAL A 41 19.17 7.34 -16.20
C VAL A 41 18.04 8.19 -16.78
N ALA A 42 17.30 7.69 -17.78
CA ALA A 42 16.17 8.40 -18.36
C ALA A 42 15.05 8.68 -17.34
N ALA A 43 14.76 7.73 -16.45
CA ALA A 43 13.76 7.90 -15.39
C ALA A 43 14.18 8.97 -14.38
N GLY A 44 15.45 8.96 -13.96
CA GLY A 44 16.02 9.98 -13.09
C GLY A 44 15.93 11.38 -13.70
N GLU A 45 16.36 11.53 -14.96
CA GLU A 45 16.31 12.84 -15.61
C GLU A 45 14.88 13.38 -15.79
N VAL A 46 13.87 12.52 -16.03
CA VAL A 46 12.47 12.97 -16.10
C VAL A 46 11.93 13.40 -14.73
N LEU A 47 12.39 12.77 -13.64
CA LEU A 47 12.06 13.18 -12.27
C LEU A 47 12.71 14.54 -11.93
N ASP A 48 13.96 14.74 -12.32
CA ASP A 48 14.68 16.00 -12.13
C ASP A 48 14.02 17.13 -12.95
N ASP A 49 13.69 16.87 -14.23
CA ASP A 49 12.97 17.83 -15.09
C ASP A 49 11.61 18.25 -14.47
N ARG A 50 10.93 17.35 -13.75
CA ARG A 50 9.67 17.66 -13.02
C ARG A 50 9.92 18.43 -11.73
N ALA A 51 10.97 18.10 -10.99
CA ALA A 51 11.34 18.80 -9.76
C ALA A 51 11.74 20.26 -10.03
N ASP A 52 12.42 20.51 -11.15
CA ASP A 52 12.83 21.83 -11.60
C ASP A 52 11.71 22.60 -12.34
N GLY A 53 10.56 21.95 -12.59
CA GLY A 53 9.40 22.57 -13.24
C GLY A 53 9.50 22.68 -14.76
N TYR A 54 10.49 22.05 -15.39
CA TYR A 54 10.63 21.97 -16.86
C TYR A 54 9.70 20.93 -17.49
N ALA A 55 9.19 19.98 -16.70
CA ALA A 55 8.18 19.01 -17.11
C ALA A 55 7.04 18.91 -16.09
N HIS A 56 5.87 18.44 -16.53
CA HIS A 56 4.70 18.24 -15.67
C HIS A 56 4.27 16.78 -15.67
N GLU A 57 3.75 16.33 -14.52
CA GLU A 57 3.17 15.00 -14.41
C GLU A 57 1.92 14.89 -15.29
N PRO A 58 1.78 13.83 -16.11
CA PRO A 58 0.63 13.66 -16.99
C PRO A 58 -0.66 13.50 -16.18
N ALA A 59 -1.73 14.19 -16.61
CA ALA A 59 -3.04 14.15 -15.95
C ALA A 59 -3.70 12.75 -15.96
N VAL A 60 -3.30 11.88 -16.89
CA VAL A 60 -3.68 10.46 -16.95
C VAL A 60 -2.41 9.65 -17.25
N PRO A 61 -1.79 9.00 -16.25
CA PRO A 61 -0.61 8.16 -16.46
C PRO A 61 -0.97 6.90 -17.25
N GLN A 62 -0.10 6.49 -18.18
CA GLN A 62 -0.27 5.23 -18.90
C GLN A 62 0.08 4.05 -17.97
N GLY A 63 -0.88 3.15 -17.74
CA GLY A 63 -0.65 1.88 -17.04
C GLY A 63 0.15 0.91 -17.91
N ASP A 64 0.90 0.00 -17.29
CA ASP A 64 1.65 -1.02 -18.03
C ASP A 64 0.67 -1.99 -18.71
N ASP A 65 0.67 -2.02 -20.04
CA ASP A 65 0.06 -3.13 -20.78
C ASP A 65 0.80 -4.43 -20.38
N PRO A 66 0.09 -5.54 -20.12
CA PRO A 66 0.74 -6.80 -19.80
C PRO A 66 1.71 -7.18 -20.93
N PRO A 67 2.93 -7.65 -20.62
CA PRO A 67 3.86 -8.06 -21.66
C PRO A 67 3.20 -9.18 -22.51
N PRO A 68 3.40 -9.18 -23.84
CA PRO A 68 2.91 -10.27 -24.66
C PRO A 68 3.48 -11.60 -24.12
N PRO A 69 2.69 -12.68 -24.10
CA PRO A 69 3.14 -13.95 -23.54
C PRO A 69 4.46 -14.38 -24.20
N SER A 70 5.42 -14.75 -23.36
CA SER A 70 6.72 -15.26 -23.78
C SER A 70 6.52 -16.47 -24.70
N PRO A 71 7.28 -16.62 -25.80
CA PRO A 71 7.18 -17.76 -26.72
C PRO A 71 7.43 -19.14 -26.08
N TYR A 72 7.81 -19.20 -24.80
CA TYR A 72 8.16 -20.42 -24.09
C TYR A 72 7.05 -21.03 -23.22
N ASP A 73 5.86 -20.41 -23.13
CA ASP A 73 4.71 -20.98 -22.40
C ASP A 73 3.81 -21.90 -23.26
N ALA A 74 4.22 -22.23 -24.48
CA ALA A 74 3.45 -23.07 -25.42
C ALA A 74 3.59 -24.60 -25.21
N ILE A 75 4.23 -25.05 -24.12
CA ILE A 75 4.37 -26.48 -23.82
C ILE A 75 3.91 -26.74 -22.39
N GLY A 76 2.60 -26.92 -22.19
CA GLY A 76 2.14 -27.26 -20.85
C GLY A 76 0.65 -27.29 -20.54
N THR A 77 -0.27 -27.36 -21.50
CA THR A 77 -1.63 -27.81 -21.17
C THR A 77 -2.29 -28.50 -22.36
N LEU A 78 -2.10 -29.82 -22.39
CA LEU A 78 -2.71 -30.75 -23.32
C LEU A 78 -3.78 -31.52 -22.51
N ALA A 79 -5.05 -31.14 -22.62
CA ALA A 79 -6.18 -31.98 -22.21
C ALA A 79 -7.50 -31.49 -22.82
N LEU A 80 -8.02 -32.30 -23.76
CA LEU A 80 -9.42 -32.54 -24.18
C LEU A 80 -10.40 -31.35 -24.21
N PHE A 81 -11.05 -31.01 -25.33
CA PHE A 81 -12.02 -31.87 -26.03
C PHE A 81 -11.98 -31.69 -27.55
N ALA A 82 -11.87 -32.82 -28.25
CA ALA A 82 -12.12 -32.96 -29.68
C ALA A 82 -13.60 -33.30 -29.92
N GLY A 83 -14.13 -32.80 -31.04
CA GLY A 83 -15.09 -33.55 -31.85
C GLY A 83 -16.56 -33.16 -31.74
N LEU A 84 -16.93 -32.02 -32.34
CA LEU A 84 -18.27 -31.79 -32.88
C LEU A 84 -18.54 -32.77 -34.04
N GLY A 85 -19.59 -33.57 -33.89
CA GLY A 85 -20.24 -34.30 -34.97
C GLY A 85 -21.73 -33.99 -34.95
N PHE A 86 -22.29 -33.83 -36.15
CA PHE A 86 -23.71 -33.69 -36.54
C PHE A 86 -24.23 -32.30 -36.93
N ILE A 87 -24.25 -32.18 -38.26
CA ILE A 87 -25.14 -31.46 -39.16
C ILE A 87 -26.62 -31.56 -38.73
N GLY A 88 -27.37 -30.46 -38.83
CA GLY A 88 -28.82 -30.46 -38.71
C GLY A 88 -29.45 -29.10 -39.03
N LEU A 89 -29.90 -28.95 -40.28
CA LEU A 89 -30.65 -27.83 -40.85
C LEU A 89 -31.99 -27.62 -40.11
N GLY A 90 -32.31 -26.40 -39.70
CA GLY A 90 -33.64 -26.08 -39.14
C GLY A 90 -33.84 -24.58 -38.95
N LEU A 91 -34.71 -23.98 -39.79
CA LEU A 91 -35.22 -22.62 -39.63
C LEU A 91 -35.81 -22.43 -38.22
N GLY A 92 -35.24 -21.51 -37.45
CA GLY A 92 -35.84 -20.99 -36.22
C GLY A 92 -35.46 -19.53 -36.08
N VAL A 93 -36.45 -18.64 -36.19
CA VAL A 93 -36.31 -17.21 -35.88
C VAL A 93 -35.85 -17.10 -34.43
N ILE A 94 -34.56 -16.79 -34.22
CA ILE A 94 -34.08 -16.42 -32.90
C ILE A 94 -34.62 -15.03 -32.63
N VAL A 95 -35.70 -14.97 -31.86
CA VAL A 95 -36.10 -13.76 -31.15
C VAL A 95 -34.94 -13.41 -30.22
N ILE A 96 -34.13 -12.43 -30.60
CA ILE A 96 -33.11 -11.84 -29.72
C ILE A 96 -33.89 -11.18 -28.58
N PRO A 97 -33.89 -11.72 -27.34
CA PRO A 97 -34.47 -10.99 -26.23
C PRO A 97 -33.57 -9.78 -26.02
N GLY A 98 -34.16 -8.59 -26.13
CA GLY A 98 -33.47 -7.32 -25.98
C GLY A 98 -32.55 -7.37 -24.77
N ARG A 99 -31.30 -6.96 -24.99
CA ARG A 99 -30.27 -6.71 -23.98
C ARG A 99 -30.93 -5.85 -22.90
N ARG A 100 -31.37 -6.47 -21.80
CA ARG A 100 -31.71 -5.75 -20.59
C ARG A 100 -30.42 -5.07 -20.18
N SER A 101 -30.40 -3.74 -20.29
CA SER A 101 -29.42 -2.90 -19.63
C SER A 101 -29.32 -3.40 -18.19
N ALA A 102 -28.12 -3.86 -17.79
CA ALA A 102 -27.81 -4.16 -16.42
C ALA A 102 -27.92 -2.84 -15.65
N VAL A 103 -29.12 -2.60 -15.12
CA VAL A 103 -29.36 -1.64 -14.05
C VAL A 103 -28.68 -2.24 -12.83
N ASP A 104 -27.65 -1.54 -12.34
CA ASP A 104 -26.99 -1.67 -11.04
C ASP A 104 -26.93 -3.09 -10.46
N ASP A 105 -25.86 -3.83 -10.81
CA ASP A 105 -25.41 -4.93 -9.95
C ASP A 105 -24.90 -4.26 -8.65
N PRO A 106 -25.51 -4.50 -7.47
CA PRO A 106 -24.98 -3.95 -6.23
C PRO A 106 -23.55 -4.47 -6.07
N VAL A 107 -22.58 -3.58 -5.82
CA VAL A 107 -21.18 -3.96 -5.61
C VAL A 107 -21.15 -5.17 -4.67
N ALA A 108 -20.75 -6.32 -5.20
CA ALA A 108 -20.89 -7.59 -4.52
C ALA A 108 -20.07 -7.54 -3.23
N ARG A 109 -20.75 -7.55 -2.09
CA ARG A 109 -20.10 -7.51 -0.78
C ARG A 109 -19.26 -8.77 -0.61
N ASP A 110 -18.01 -8.61 -0.22
CA ASP A 110 -17.08 -9.70 0.01
C ASP A 110 -16.56 -9.71 1.45
N GLN A 111 -15.83 -10.77 1.79
CA GLN A 111 -15.24 -10.96 3.10
C GLN A 111 -13.97 -10.12 3.26
N PRO A 112 -13.60 -9.80 4.52
CA PRO A 112 -12.32 -9.17 4.85
C PRO A 112 -11.13 -9.84 4.15
N VAL A 113 -10.23 -9.00 3.64
CA VAL A 113 -9.01 -9.42 2.93
C VAL A 113 -7.81 -9.01 3.78
N SER A 114 -6.95 -9.98 4.08
CA SER A 114 -5.71 -9.75 4.81
C SER A 114 -4.72 -8.89 4.03
N PHE A 115 -3.94 -8.09 4.74
CA PHE A 115 -2.89 -7.20 4.20
C PHE A 115 -1.74 -7.04 5.21
N GLY A 116 -0.74 -6.22 4.90
CA GLY A 116 0.27 -5.79 5.90
C GLY A 116 1.72 -5.85 5.45
N SER A 117 2.02 -6.47 4.30
CA SER A 117 3.33 -6.36 3.64
C SER A 117 3.33 -5.19 2.66
N GLN A 118 4.44 -4.46 2.59
CA GLN A 118 4.67 -3.32 1.69
C GLN A 118 3.52 -2.31 1.65
N ILE A 119 2.97 -1.97 2.82
CA ILE A 119 1.84 -1.04 2.93
C ILE A 119 1.89 -0.28 4.25
N ALA A 120 1.27 0.89 4.27
CA ALA A 120 0.99 1.64 5.48
C ALA A 120 -0.49 1.55 5.85
N TRP A 121 -0.77 1.48 7.15
CA TRP A 121 -2.14 1.48 7.65
C TRP A 121 -2.27 2.15 9.02
N LEU A 122 -3.51 2.54 9.33
CA LEU A 122 -3.94 3.00 10.63
C LEU A 122 -4.95 2.01 11.21
N ALA A 123 -4.94 1.87 12.54
CA ALA A 123 -6.04 1.30 13.30
C ALA A 123 -6.62 2.38 14.21
N VAL A 124 -7.89 2.73 14.00
CA VAL A 124 -8.61 3.76 14.76
C VAL A 124 -9.69 3.11 15.60
N ARG A 125 -9.73 3.34 16.91
CA ARG A 125 -10.64 2.65 17.83
C ARG A 125 -12.06 3.23 17.74
N THR A 126 -12.80 2.85 16.71
CA THR A 126 -14.15 3.32 16.44
C THR A 126 -14.87 2.36 15.50
N SER A 127 -16.20 2.33 15.56
CA SER A 127 -17.07 1.69 14.58
C SER A 127 -17.67 2.67 13.56
N ASP A 128 -17.27 3.95 13.59
CA ASP A 128 -17.80 5.01 12.73
C ASP A 128 -16.88 5.25 11.51
N THR A 129 -16.96 4.35 10.53
CA THR A 129 -16.19 4.39 9.27
C THR A 129 -16.34 5.72 8.53
N ALA A 130 -17.55 6.28 8.46
CA ALA A 130 -17.82 7.51 7.73
C ALA A 130 -17.13 8.73 8.37
N ASN A 131 -17.10 8.78 9.70
CA ASN A 131 -16.44 9.85 10.45
C ASN A 131 -14.92 9.73 10.39
N VAL A 132 -14.37 8.52 10.33
CA VAL A 132 -12.93 8.32 10.03
C VAL A 132 -12.59 8.89 8.65
N ALA A 133 -13.35 8.51 7.62
CA ALA A 133 -13.15 9.03 6.26
C ALA A 133 -13.27 10.56 6.18
N THR A 134 -14.26 11.14 6.88
CA THR A 134 -14.45 12.60 6.96
C THR A 134 -13.30 13.29 7.69
N THR A 135 -12.82 12.71 8.80
CA THR A 135 -11.70 13.27 9.58
C THR A 135 -10.40 13.29 8.78
N LEU A 136 -10.22 12.31 7.89
CA LEU A 136 -9.08 12.23 6.98
C LEU A 136 -9.24 13.06 5.69
N ASP A 137 -10.35 13.81 5.55
CA ASP A 137 -10.70 14.52 4.31
C ASP A 137 -10.65 13.61 3.07
N LEU A 138 -11.18 12.39 3.18
CA LEU A 138 -11.17 11.41 2.09
C LEU A 138 -11.98 11.93 0.90
N ARG A 139 -11.30 12.24 -0.19
CA ARG A 139 -11.87 12.83 -1.40
C ARG A 139 -12.35 11.76 -2.35
N ARG A 140 -13.41 12.08 -3.10
CA ARG A 140 -14.03 11.17 -4.07
C ARG A 140 -14.35 9.81 -3.43
N ALA A 141 -14.75 9.85 -2.16
CA ALA A 141 -15.08 8.66 -1.40
C ALA A 141 -16.28 7.95 -2.06
N ARG A 142 -16.12 6.66 -2.27
CA ARG A 142 -17.17 5.76 -2.78
C ARG A 142 -17.18 4.50 -1.94
N GLU A 143 -18.33 3.84 -1.85
CA GLU A 143 -18.39 2.51 -1.27
C GLU A 143 -17.53 1.55 -2.10
N ALA A 144 -16.80 0.67 -1.40
CA ALA A 144 -15.96 -0.35 -2.01
C ALA A 144 -15.99 -1.64 -1.18
N ALA A 145 -15.99 -2.76 -1.89
CA ALA A 145 -15.80 -4.08 -1.29
C ALA A 145 -14.34 -4.22 -0.82
N TRP A 146 -14.04 -5.19 0.05
CA TRP A 146 -12.69 -5.39 0.59
C TRP A 146 -11.66 -5.69 -0.50
N LYS A 147 -11.91 -6.63 -1.40
CA LYS A 147 -10.94 -6.98 -2.46
C LYS A 147 -10.62 -5.77 -3.33
N GLU A 148 -11.66 -5.04 -3.75
CA GLU A 148 -11.51 -3.85 -4.56
C GLU A 148 -10.79 -2.73 -3.79
N GLY A 149 -11.21 -2.48 -2.56
CA GLY A 149 -10.66 -1.46 -1.69
C GLY A 149 -9.18 -1.67 -1.39
N ILE A 150 -8.81 -2.88 -0.97
CA ILE A 150 -7.42 -3.26 -0.69
C ILE A 150 -6.58 -3.21 -1.98
N ALA A 151 -7.07 -3.74 -3.11
CA ALA A 151 -6.35 -3.66 -4.38
C ALA A 151 -6.07 -2.20 -4.79
N ALA A 152 -7.07 -1.32 -4.66
CA ALA A 152 -6.90 0.11 -4.94
C ALA A 152 -5.97 0.80 -3.92
N ALA A 153 -5.96 0.35 -2.67
CA ALA A 153 -5.12 0.89 -1.60
C ALA A 153 -3.62 0.64 -1.86
N TYR A 154 -3.26 -0.54 -2.38
CA TYR A 154 -1.89 -0.86 -2.77
C TYR A 154 -1.39 -0.07 -3.99
N GLN A 155 -2.29 0.58 -4.74
CA GLN A 155 -1.91 1.41 -5.88
C GLN A 155 -1.76 2.87 -5.45
N SER A 156 -2.87 3.57 -5.25
CA SER A 156 -2.86 5.03 -5.00
C SER A 156 -4.03 5.51 -4.17
N SER A 157 -5.00 4.65 -3.86
CA SER A 157 -6.17 5.01 -3.07
C SER A 157 -5.92 4.77 -1.59
N VAL A 158 -6.86 5.20 -0.77
CA VAL A 158 -6.98 4.84 0.63
C VAL A 158 -8.31 4.13 0.82
N PHE A 159 -8.27 2.99 1.48
CA PHE A 159 -9.44 2.22 1.86
C PHE A 159 -9.66 2.34 3.36
N VAL A 160 -10.83 2.85 3.76
CA VAL A 160 -11.33 2.85 5.13
C VAL A 160 -12.26 1.65 5.25
N SER A 161 -11.88 0.66 6.07
CA SER A 161 -12.64 -0.57 6.22
C SER A 161 -14.01 -0.33 6.89
N PRO A 162 -14.96 -1.26 6.74
CA PRO A 162 -15.98 -1.44 7.76
C PRO A 162 -15.36 -1.64 9.15
N PRO A 163 -16.15 -1.53 10.23
CA PRO A 163 -15.69 -1.89 11.56
C PRO A 163 -15.26 -3.35 11.63
N VAL A 164 -14.09 -3.57 12.22
CA VAL A 164 -13.49 -4.86 12.51
C VAL A 164 -13.30 -4.92 14.02
N GLY A 165 -14.22 -5.58 14.72
CA GLY A 165 -14.29 -5.50 16.18
C GLY A 165 -14.51 -4.07 16.67
N GLU A 166 -13.61 -3.56 17.53
CA GLU A 166 -13.63 -2.16 18.02
C GLU A 166 -12.86 -1.18 17.10
N TRP A 167 -12.33 -1.64 15.98
CA TRP A 167 -11.40 -0.88 15.16
C TRP A 167 -11.93 -0.63 13.76
N THR A 168 -11.62 0.54 13.21
CA THR A 168 -11.73 0.84 11.78
C THR A 168 -10.32 0.96 11.23
N LEU A 169 -10.03 0.22 10.15
CA LEU A 169 -8.71 0.20 9.52
C LEU A 169 -8.69 1.19 8.36
N VAL A 170 -7.56 1.87 8.19
CA VAL A 170 -7.33 2.75 7.04
C VAL A 170 -6.05 2.30 6.37
N VAL A 171 -6.12 1.87 5.12
CA VAL A 171 -5.01 1.20 4.42
C VAL A 171 -4.70 1.95 3.13
N GLY A 172 -3.42 2.13 2.81
CA GLY A 172 -3.04 2.61 1.48
C GLY A 172 -1.58 3.02 1.35
N ALA A 173 -1.04 2.89 0.14
CA ALA A 173 0.31 3.34 -0.21
C ALA A 173 0.44 4.88 -0.09
N ALA A 174 -0.68 5.60 -0.28
CA ALA A 174 -0.74 7.04 -0.03
C ALA A 174 -0.50 7.42 1.45
N LEU A 175 -0.53 6.46 2.38
CA LEU A 175 -0.22 6.67 3.80
C LEU A 175 1.28 6.50 4.12
N PHE A 176 2.12 6.18 3.14
CA PHE A 176 3.57 6.10 3.38
C PHE A 176 4.11 7.45 3.86
N PRO A 177 4.96 7.43 4.90
CA PRO A 177 5.45 8.67 5.45
C PRO A 177 6.54 9.25 4.53
N PRO A 178 6.63 10.59 4.42
CA PRO A 178 7.78 11.24 3.82
C PRO A 178 9.03 11.03 4.70
N THR A 179 10.17 11.54 4.25
CA THR A 179 11.47 11.41 4.95
C THR A 179 11.43 11.76 6.44
N GLN A 180 10.63 12.77 6.82
CA GLN A 180 10.40 13.14 8.22
C GLN A 180 9.21 12.38 8.80
N VAL A 181 9.44 11.10 9.13
CA VAL A 181 8.39 10.17 9.61
C VAL A 181 7.59 10.74 10.78
N GLY A 182 8.26 11.19 11.84
CA GLY A 182 7.58 11.71 13.03
C GLY A 182 6.72 12.96 12.77
N ALA A 183 7.19 13.88 11.93
CA ALA A 183 6.47 15.11 11.58
C ALA A 183 5.18 14.83 10.79
N PHE A 184 5.13 13.71 10.07
CA PHE A 184 3.95 13.26 9.34
C PHE A 184 3.01 12.42 10.23
N VAL A 185 3.54 11.39 10.89
CA VAL A 185 2.73 10.39 11.61
C VAL A 185 2.15 10.97 12.90
N LYS A 186 2.93 11.76 13.66
CA LYS A 186 2.52 12.21 15.00
C LYS A 186 1.23 13.03 14.96
N PRO A 187 1.10 14.12 14.18
CA PRO A 187 -0.07 14.97 14.33
C PRO A 187 -1.32 14.34 13.67
N LEU A 188 -1.14 13.43 12.71
CA LEU A 188 -2.20 12.56 12.20
C LEU A 188 -2.77 11.66 13.32
N LEU A 189 -1.91 11.01 14.09
CA LEU A 189 -2.34 10.17 15.21
C LEU A 189 -2.93 10.98 16.36
N GLU A 190 -2.40 12.16 16.67
CA GLU A 190 -2.97 13.06 17.68
C GLU A 190 -4.36 13.56 17.25
N LEU A 191 -4.56 13.90 15.98
CA LEU A 191 -5.89 14.26 15.45
C LEU A 191 -6.90 13.13 15.62
N LEU A 192 -6.56 11.93 15.14
CA LEU A 192 -7.47 10.78 15.20
C LEU A 192 -7.73 10.33 16.64
N SER A 193 -6.69 10.20 17.47
CA SER A 193 -6.86 9.75 18.86
C SER A 193 -7.58 10.79 19.74
N ARG A 194 -7.50 12.09 19.43
CA ARG A 194 -8.30 13.11 20.13
C ARG A 194 -9.80 12.93 19.87
N ARG A 195 -10.16 12.50 18.65
CA ARG A 195 -11.54 12.33 18.22
C ARG A 195 -12.12 10.96 18.56
N PHE A 196 -11.32 9.91 18.45
CA PHE A 196 -11.75 8.50 18.57
C PHE A 196 -11.14 7.78 19.78
N GLY A 197 -10.43 8.50 20.66
CA GLY A 197 -9.82 7.96 21.87
C GLY A 197 -8.46 7.30 21.66
N GLU A 198 -8.31 6.44 20.64
CA GLU A 198 -7.04 5.78 20.31
C GLU A 198 -6.85 5.63 18.81
N ALA A 199 -5.62 5.88 18.35
CA ALA A 199 -5.21 5.66 16.97
C ALA A 199 -3.77 5.12 16.93
N GLN A 200 -3.53 4.20 16.00
CA GLN A 200 -2.25 3.52 15.80
C GLN A 200 -1.88 3.60 14.33
N TYR A 201 -0.59 3.66 14.04
CA TYR A 201 -0.03 3.71 12.69
C TYR A 201 1.01 2.60 12.57
N PHE A 202 1.05 1.97 11.40
CA PHE A 202 2.02 0.94 11.06
C PHE A 202 2.43 1.09 9.59
N CYS A 203 3.67 0.76 9.28
CA CYS A 203 4.19 0.78 7.93
C CYS A 203 5.31 -0.25 7.78
N THR A 204 5.23 -1.02 6.70
CA THR A 204 6.28 -1.93 6.24
C THR A 204 6.59 -1.60 4.79
N HIS A 205 7.86 -1.56 4.42
CA HIS A 205 8.30 -1.49 3.03
C HIS A 205 9.65 -2.18 2.88
N GLN A 206 9.63 -3.51 2.73
CA GLN A 206 10.82 -4.36 2.73
C GLN A 206 11.94 -3.88 1.80
N SER A 207 11.62 -3.50 0.56
CA SER A 207 12.63 -3.07 -0.42
C SER A 207 13.34 -1.77 -0.04
N ALA A 208 12.72 -0.96 0.84
CA ALA A 208 13.32 0.24 1.39
C ALA A 208 13.91 0.01 2.79
N GLY A 209 13.67 -1.14 3.41
CA GLY A 209 13.98 -1.40 4.81
C GLY A 209 13.26 -0.45 5.77
N LEU A 210 12.06 0.02 5.40
CA LEU A 210 11.27 0.97 6.21
C LEU A 210 10.32 0.20 7.13
N HIS A 211 10.46 0.44 8.43
CA HIS A 211 9.61 -0.12 9.48
C HIS A 211 9.18 1.00 10.41
N VAL A 212 7.87 1.25 10.51
CA VAL A 212 7.33 2.30 11.39
C VAL A 212 6.16 1.76 12.16
N TRP A 213 6.10 2.11 13.44
CA TRP A 213 4.90 1.93 14.26
C TRP A 213 4.75 3.09 15.24
N ALA A 214 3.52 3.51 15.48
CA ALA A 214 3.22 4.55 16.44
C ALA A 214 1.82 4.40 17.02
N LYS A 215 1.60 4.96 18.21
CA LYS A 215 0.32 4.95 18.90
C LYS A 215 0.12 6.26 19.65
N ALA A 216 -1.08 6.80 19.54
CA ALA A 216 -1.55 7.95 20.31
C ALA A 216 -2.87 7.64 21.03
N ARG A 217 -3.07 8.29 22.18
CA ARG A 217 -4.29 8.18 22.99
C ARG A 217 -4.73 9.55 23.45
N GLY A 218 -6.02 9.85 23.32
CA GLY A 218 -6.59 11.13 23.78
C GLY A 218 -5.90 12.37 23.20
N GLY A 219 -5.34 12.27 22.00
CA GLY A 219 -4.64 13.38 21.35
C GLY A 219 -3.18 13.56 21.76
N GLN A 220 -2.58 12.57 22.42
CA GLN A 220 -1.17 12.58 22.79
C GLN A 220 -0.46 11.34 22.26
N LEU A 221 0.70 11.53 21.65
CA LEU A 221 1.58 10.42 21.28
C LEU A 221 2.04 9.65 22.53
N VAL A 222 1.90 8.33 22.49
CA VAL A 222 2.35 7.41 23.56
C VAL A 222 3.69 6.79 23.20
N ARG A 223 3.83 6.34 21.95
CA ARG A 223 5.04 5.72 21.38
C ARG A 223 5.09 6.01 19.89
N GLY A 224 6.24 6.35 19.36
CA GLY A 224 6.51 6.41 17.92
C GLY A 224 7.92 5.92 17.63
N TYR A 225 8.05 5.01 16.67
CA TYR A 225 9.34 4.49 16.24
C TYR A 225 9.35 4.33 14.72
N GLY A 226 10.45 4.72 14.09
CA GLY A 226 10.65 4.59 12.65
C GLY A 226 12.11 4.27 12.32
N TRP A 227 12.32 3.16 11.64
CA TRP A 227 13.62 2.67 11.19
C TRP A 227 13.66 2.60 9.67
N LEU A 228 14.83 2.92 9.09
CA LEU A 228 15.09 2.83 7.66
C LEU A 228 16.51 2.24 7.48
N ASP A 229 16.62 1.03 6.94
CA ASP A 229 17.89 0.26 6.93
C ASP A 229 19.06 0.96 6.25
N ASN A 230 18.81 1.81 5.26
CA ASN A 230 19.85 2.57 4.57
C ASN A 230 20.43 3.74 5.40
N GLN A 231 20.00 3.88 6.67
CA GLN A 231 20.50 4.89 7.58
C GLN A 231 21.05 4.24 8.84
N ASP A 232 22.25 4.65 9.24
CA ASP A 232 22.88 4.21 10.49
C ASP A 232 22.18 4.77 11.76
N ARG A 233 20.90 5.17 11.70
CA ARG A 233 20.13 5.68 12.84
C ARG A 233 18.63 5.64 12.61
N ALA A 234 17.86 5.58 13.70
CA ALA A 234 16.41 5.70 13.66
C ALA A 234 15.99 7.08 13.12
N ARG A 235 14.96 7.08 12.28
CA ARG A 235 14.34 8.30 11.72
C ARG A 235 13.45 9.00 12.74
N TRP A 236 12.91 8.23 13.68
CA TRP A 236 12.05 8.71 14.74
C TRP A 236 12.07 7.72 15.91
N ASP A 237 12.25 8.22 17.12
CA ASP A 237 12.16 7.46 18.35
C ASP A 237 11.63 8.38 19.45
N GLU A 238 10.34 8.23 19.79
CA GLU A 238 9.65 9.09 20.75
C GLU A 238 8.78 8.25 21.70
N GLY A 239 8.81 8.61 22.99
CA GLY A 239 8.15 7.86 24.05
C GLY A 239 8.92 6.60 24.46
N PRO A 240 8.63 6.04 25.64
CA PRO A 240 9.36 4.88 26.16
C PRO A 240 8.96 3.59 25.43
N PRO A 241 9.90 2.63 25.24
CA PRO A 241 9.57 1.30 24.72
C PRO A 241 8.49 0.62 25.57
N THR A 242 7.45 0.14 24.88
CA THR A 242 6.26 -0.50 25.43
C THR A 242 6.54 -1.92 25.90
N LYS A 243 5.62 -2.47 26.72
CA LYS A 243 5.70 -3.87 27.16
C LYS A 243 5.55 -4.84 25.99
N GLN A 244 4.73 -4.48 25.00
CA GLN A 244 4.48 -5.27 23.80
C GLN A 244 5.72 -5.33 22.88
N GLU A 245 6.44 -4.22 22.69
CA GLU A 245 7.73 -4.25 21.98
C GLU A 245 8.72 -5.20 22.66
N ARG A 246 8.79 -5.19 24.00
CA ARG A 246 9.65 -6.12 24.74
C ARG A 246 9.19 -7.57 24.63
N TYR A 247 7.87 -7.81 24.58
CA TYR A 247 7.27 -9.13 24.42
C TYR A 247 7.57 -9.74 23.05
N VAL A 248 7.55 -8.93 21.99
CA VAL A 248 8.04 -9.32 20.64
C VAL A 248 9.55 -9.57 20.63
N GLY A 249 10.26 -9.20 21.70
CA GLY A 249 11.72 -9.40 21.82
C GLY A 249 12.53 -8.19 21.36
N LEU A 250 11.90 -7.06 20.99
CA LEU A 250 12.60 -5.89 20.49
C LEU A 250 13.49 -5.27 21.56
N ARG A 251 14.74 -4.99 21.17
CA ARG A 251 15.74 -4.26 21.95
C ARG A 251 16.22 -3.06 21.14
N PHE A 252 16.06 -1.89 21.74
CA PHE A 252 16.43 -0.61 21.16
C PHE A 252 17.78 -0.19 21.71
N ALA A 253 18.68 0.25 20.83
CA ALA A 253 19.95 0.84 21.20
C ALA A 253 20.15 2.13 20.40
N ASP A 254 20.72 3.14 21.04
CA ASP A 254 20.89 4.46 20.43
C ASP A 254 21.71 4.36 19.14
N GLY A 255 21.12 4.87 18.04
CA GLY A 255 21.77 4.88 16.73
C GLY A 255 21.97 3.50 16.10
N LYS A 256 21.22 2.48 16.52
CA LYS A 256 21.30 1.14 15.91
C LYS A 256 19.91 0.60 15.57
N ALA A 257 19.89 -0.28 14.58
CA ALA A 257 18.69 -1.04 14.25
C ALA A 257 18.23 -1.80 15.50
N PRO A 258 16.91 -1.87 15.75
CA PRO A 258 16.44 -2.69 16.84
C PRO A 258 16.73 -4.15 16.50
N THR A 259 17.09 -4.91 17.53
CA THR A 259 17.33 -6.35 17.41
C THR A 259 16.21 -7.11 18.09
N ILE A 260 15.95 -8.33 17.64
CA ILE A 260 14.96 -9.22 18.23
C ILE A 260 15.73 -10.27 19.03
N GLU A 261 15.51 -10.32 20.35
CA GLU A 261 16.09 -11.36 21.19
C GLU A 261 15.45 -12.73 20.92
N GLY A 262 16.28 -13.78 20.85
CA GLY A 262 15.80 -15.16 20.79
C GLY A 262 15.53 -15.69 19.38
N GLY A 263 16.36 -15.34 18.40
CA GLY A 263 16.43 -16.10 17.15
C GLY A 263 16.60 -17.61 17.41
N GLY A 264 16.27 -18.45 16.43
CA GLY A 264 16.27 -19.92 16.60
C GLY A 264 17.59 -20.54 17.09
N ASP A 265 18.69 -19.78 17.03
CA ASP A 265 20.05 -20.11 17.48
C ASP A 265 20.50 -19.36 18.76
N GLY A 266 19.61 -18.58 19.38
CA GLY A 266 19.91 -17.73 20.54
C GLY A 266 20.65 -16.43 20.22
N GLN A 267 20.89 -16.12 18.94
CA GLN A 267 21.47 -14.85 18.52
C GLN A 267 20.36 -13.80 18.29
N PRO A 268 20.67 -12.50 18.49
CA PRO A 268 19.76 -11.44 18.11
C PRO A 268 19.57 -11.40 16.58
N THR A 269 18.34 -11.38 16.11
CA THR A 269 18.03 -11.25 14.67
C THR A 269 17.69 -9.81 14.31
N ALA A 270 17.84 -9.48 13.02
CA ALA A 270 17.46 -8.18 12.48
C ALA A 270 15.93 -8.00 12.51
N LEU A 271 15.50 -6.73 12.56
CA LEU A 271 14.10 -6.36 12.40
C LEU A 271 13.55 -6.84 11.04
N ASP A 272 12.32 -7.32 11.01
CA ASP A 272 11.62 -7.69 9.78
C ASP A 272 10.17 -7.17 9.76
N GLU A 273 9.46 -7.39 8.65
CA GLU A 273 8.05 -6.98 8.50
C GLU A 273 7.13 -7.71 9.51
N SER A 274 7.48 -8.95 9.88
CA SER A 274 6.66 -9.76 10.79
C SER A 274 6.55 -9.11 12.18
N CYS A 275 7.59 -8.41 12.62
CA CYS A 275 7.57 -7.67 13.89
C CYS A 275 6.51 -6.58 13.93
N VAL A 276 6.31 -5.87 12.82
CA VAL A 276 5.31 -4.80 12.72
C VAL A 276 3.90 -5.38 12.79
N SER A 277 3.65 -6.50 12.10
CA SER A 277 2.37 -7.22 12.17
C SER A 277 2.10 -7.81 13.56
N GLN A 278 3.11 -8.40 14.21
CA GLN A 278 2.99 -8.91 15.59
C GLN A 278 2.68 -7.77 16.59
N LEU A 279 3.32 -6.61 16.42
CA LEU A 279 3.00 -5.42 17.22
C LEU A 279 1.57 -4.92 16.97
N ALA A 280 1.11 -4.93 15.72
CA ALA A 280 -0.26 -4.58 15.37
C ALA A 280 -1.25 -5.53 16.05
N CYS A 281 -1.02 -6.84 16.01
CA CYS A 281 -1.80 -7.84 16.73
C CYS A 281 -1.88 -7.54 18.24
N LEU A 282 -0.75 -7.22 18.88
CA LEU A 282 -0.70 -6.95 20.33
C LEU A 282 -1.32 -5.60 20.73
N TRP A 283 -1.43 -4.65 19.81
CA TRP A 283 -1.95 -3.31 20.08
C TRP A 283 -3.41 -3.13 19.68
N SER A 284 -3.85 -3.80 18.61
CA SER A 284 -5.20 -3.69 18.06
C SER A 284 -5.62 -4.97 17.35
N ILE A 285 -5.22 -5.13 16.09
CA ILE A 285 -5.64 -6.20 15.18
C ILE A 285 -4.46 -6.67 14.35
N ASP A 286 -4.39 -7.97 14.11
CA ASP A 286 -3.49 -8.56 13.11
C ASP A 286 -4.06 -8.35 11.70
N PRO A 287 -3.44 -7.50 10.85
CA PRO A 287 -3.94 -7.27 9.50
C PRO A 287 -3.78 -8.51 8.60
N THR A 288 -2.93 -9.47 9.00
CA THR A 288 -2.64 -10.68 8.21
C THR A 288 -3.63 -11.82 8.47
N ALA A 289 -4.38 -11.77 9.58
CA ALA A 289 -5.35 -12.79 9.98
C ALA A 289 -6.83 -12.39 9.75
N LEU A 290 -7.09 -11.22 9.15
CA LEU A 290 -8.43 -10.65 8.99
C LEU A 290 -9.47 -11.58 8.35
N SER A 291 -9.08 -12.29 7.29
CA SER A 291 -10.00 -13.20 6.57
C SER A 291 -10.43 -14.41 7.39
N GLU A 292 -9.68 -14.75 8.44
CA GLU A 292 -9.99 -15.87 9.33
C GLU A 292 -10.88 -15.42 10.48
N GLU A 293 -10.58 -14.26 11.05
CA GLU A 293 -11.24 -13.70 12.24
C GLU A 293 -12.60 -13.05 11.93
N PHE A 294 -12.77 -12.46 10.75
CA PHE A 294 -13.95 -11.67 10.39
C PHE A 294 -14.57 -12.14 9.08
N LYS A 295 -15.90 -12.36 9.08
CA LYS A 295 -16.60 -12.98 7.94
C LYS A 295 -17.81 -12.20 7.44
N GLU A 296 -18.18 -11.11 8.10
CA GLU A 296 -19.34 -10.32 7.72
C GLU A 296 -19.04 -9.51 6.45
N PRO A 297 -19.81 -9.68 5.36
CA PRO A 297 -19.58 -8.96 4.13
C PRO A 297 -20.17 -7.56 4.22
N VAL A 298 -19.33 -6.61 4.61
CA VAL A 298 -19.68 -5.20 4.79
C VAL A 298 -18.78 -4.33 3.91
N MET A 299 -19.33 -3.21 3.44
CA MET A 299 -18.66 -2.29 2.52
C MET A 299 -17.86 -1.23 3.29
N GLY A 300 -16.64 -0.96 2.84
CA GLY A 300 -15.84 0.17 3.31
C GLY A 300 -15.98 1.38 2.39
N LEU A 301 -15.11 2.37 2.58
CA LEU A 301 -15.01 3.54 1.73
C LEU A 301 -13.63 3.59 1.08
N SER A 302 -13.58 3.69 -0.24
CA SER A 302 -12.35 3.91 -0.99
C SER A 302 -12.34 5.34 -1.55
N GLY A 303 -11.18 5.99 -1.50
CA GLY A 303 -11.03 7.35 -1.99
C GLY A 303 -9.57 7.80 -2.03
N GLN A 304 -9.37 9.11 -2.11
CA GLN A 304 -8.05 9.73 -2.25
C GLN A 304 -7.80 10.66 -1.07
N ILE A 305 -6.60 10.62 -0.50
CA ILE A 305 -6.17 11.61 0.50
C ILE A 305 -5.25 12.62 -0.17
N THR A 306 -5.45 13.90 0.13
CA THR A 306 -4.50 14.95 -0.25
C THR A 306 -3.84 15.48 1.01
N TRP A 307 -2.56 15.18 1.18
CA TRP A 307 -1.77 15.73 2.28
C TRP A 307 -1.50 17.20 2.02
N GLY A 308 -2.35 18.07 2.56
CA GLY A 308 -2.05 19.50 2.59
C GLY A 308 -0.94 19.76 3.60
N MET A 309 0.24 20.21 3.15
CA MET A 309 1.37 20.59 4.03
C MET A 309 0.99 21.62 5.12
N ASN A 310 -0.17 22.30 4.99
CA ASN A 310 -0.70 23.28 5.94
C ASN A 310 -1.77 22.73 6.92
N ARG A 311 -2.14 21.45 6.89
CA ARG A 311 -3.26 20.91 7.68
C ARG A 311 -2.87 20.09 8.90
N ILE A 312 -1.57 19.87 9.11
CA ILE A 312 -1.01 18.98 10.14
C ILE A 312 -0.14 19.76 11.15
N ALA A 313 -0.11 21.10 11.05
CA ALA A 313 0.47 21.95 12.08
C ALA A 313 -0.56 22.20 13.20
N PRO A 314 -0.12 22.28 14.48
CA PRO A 314 -0.99 22.35 15.66
C PRO A 314 -1.95 23.55 15.69
#